data_AF-A0A7S2CY25-F1
#
_entry.id   AF-A0A7S2CY25-F1
#
_cell.length_a   1.000
_cell.length_b   1.000
_cell.length_c   1.000
_cell.angle_alpha   90.00
_cell.angle_beta   90.00
_cell.angle_gamma   90.00
#
_symmetry.space_group_name_H-M   'P 1'
#
loop_
_entity.id
_entity.type
_entity.pdbx_description
1 polymer ?
#
loop_
_entity_poly.entity_id
_entity_poly.type
_entity_poly.pdbx_seq_one_letter_code
_entity_poly.pdbx_strand_id
1 'polypeptide(L)'
;MSGDLRALVLAAVIGVAAAAGSVSDWQCPVCGMTFNASSYDSHPHVVFVGRQTIAIGGEGCAAKFNKDPSKYLSDTAVAPRPSRAGQKLTCPVSGEHFVAPADEKAFFIQFNHGQAIYTCCKMCVGQMKANLTKFIKALPDARLLPEPLYF
;
A
#
# COMPACT_ATOMS: atom_id res chain seq x y z
N MET A 1 -46.58 -30.64 38.84
CA MET A 1 -45.53 -29.83 39.50
C MET A 1 -44.23 -30.62 39.36
N SER A 2 -43.78 -30.89 38.13
CA SER A 2 -42.97 -30.02 37.25
C SER A 2 -41.52 -29.97 37.74
N GLY A 3 -40.76 -31.03 37.40
CA GLY A 3 -39.35 -31.18 37.73
C GLY A 3 -38.44 -30.84 36.56
N ASP A 4 -37.61 -29.82 36.78
CA ASP A 4 -36.24 -29.57 36.32
C ASP A 4 -35.79 -30.19 34.99
N LEU A 5 -36.02 -29.45 33.90
CA LEU A 5 -35.30 -29.65 32.64
C LEU A 5 -34.01 -28.82 32.68
N ARG A 6 -32.90 -29.55 32.79
CA ARG A 6 -31.53 -29.06 32.91
C ARG A 6 -31.13 -28.16 31.75
N ALA A 7 -30.39 -27.13 32.12
CA ALA A 7 -29.78 -26.11 31.28
C ALA A 7 -29.04 -26.66 30.05
N LEU A 8 -29.37 -26.12 28.88
CA LEU A 8 -28.42 -25.96 27.78
C LEU A 8 -28.25 -24.46 27.53
N VAL A 9 -27.24 -23.87 28.18
CA VAL A 9 -26.71 -22.56 27.79
C VAL A 9 -25.77 -22.83 26.60
N LEU A 10 -26.27 -22.72 25.37
CA LEU A 10 -25.42 -22.62 24.20
C LEU A 10 -24.80 -21.21 24.20
N ALA A 11 -23.60 -21.09 24.76
CA ALA A 11 -22.74 -19.94 24.54
C ALA A 11 -22.17 -20.03 23.12
N ALA A 12 -22.82 -19.34 22.17
CA ALA A 12 -22.28 -19.11 20.84
C ALA A 12 -21.11 -18.11 20.95
N VAL A 13 -19.90 -18.63 21.06
CA VAL A 13 -18.67 -17.82 20.96
C VAL A 13 -18.50 -17.48 19.48
N ILE A 14 -18.98 -16.30 19.07
CA ILE A 14 -18.71 -15.75 17.74
C ILE A 14 -17.23 -15.38 17.73
N GLY A 15 -16.40 -16.31 17.27
CA GLY A 15 -15.00 -16.05 16.95
C GLY A 15 -14.94 -15.10 15.76
N VAL A 16 -14.52 -13.86 16.00
CA VAL A 16 -14.14 -12.94 14.93
C VAL A 16 -12.82 -13.45 14.35
N ALA A 17 -12.91 -14.24 13.28
CA ALA A 17 -11.75 -14.59 12.47
C ALA A 17 -11.29 -13.30 11.76
N ALA A 18 -10.25 -12.67 12.30
CA ALA A 18 -9.45 -11.71 11.55
C ALA A 18 -8.79 -12.49 10.41
N ALA A 19 -9.40 -12.45 9.23
CA ALA A 19 -8.79 -12.95 8.01
C ALA A 19 -7.53 -12.13 7.75
N ALA A 20 -6.37 -12.71 8.07
CA ALA A 20 -5.08 -12.30 7.53
C ALA A 20 -5.07 -12.64 6.04
N GLY A 21 -5.81 -11.86 5.25
CA GLY A 21 -5.85 -11.99 3.80
C GLY A 21 -4.51 -11.57 3.21
N SER A 22 -3.97 -12.38 2.31
CA SER A 22 -3.01 -11.93 1.31
C SER A 22 -3.60 -10.72 0.62
N VAL A 23 -2.97 -9.56 0.77
CA VAL A 23 -3.56 -8.32 0.30
C VAL A 23 -3.39 -8.16 -1.19
N SER A 24 -4.38 -8.72 -1.88
CA SER A 24 -4.74 -8.43 -3.27
C SER A 24 -5.29 -7.02 -3.46
N ASP A 25 -5.40 -6.26 -2.36
CA ASP A 25 -6.09 -5.00 -2.29
C ASP A 25 -5.12 -3.91 -1.84
N TRP A 26 -5.10 -2.81 -2.58
CA TRP A 26 -4.33 -1.61 -2.34
C TRP A 26 -5.30 -0.48 -2.01
N GLN A 27 -4.83 0.51 -1.26
CA GLN A 27 -5.66 1.65 -0.89
C GLN A 27 -4.98 2.98 -1.26
N CYS A 28 -5.79 3.94 -1.72
CA CYS A 28 -5.30 5.25 -2.11
C CYS A 28 -4.77 5.99 -0.87
N PRO A 29 -3.54 6.54 -0.90
CA PRO A 29 -2.95 7.29 0.21
C PRO A 29 -3.72 8.55 0.61
N VAL A 30 -4.51 9.08 -0.31
CA VAL A 30 -5.19 10.38 -0.14
C VAL A 30 -6.58 10.21 0.44
N CYS A 31 -7.33 9.20 0.01
CA CYS A 31 -8.75 9.03 0.36
C CYS A 31 -9.11 7.65 0.92
N GLY A 32 -8.19 6.69 0.95
CA GLY A 32 -8.44 5.33 1.43
C GLY A 32 -9.27 4.44 0.49
N MET A 33 -9.59 4.90 -0.72
CA MET A 33 -10.28 4.08 -1.73
C MET A 33 -9.51 2.79 -1.99
N THR A 34 -10.18 1.65 -1.84
CA THR A 34 -9.61 0.32 -2.10
C THR A 34 -9.74 -0.05 -3.57
N PHE A 35 -8.69 -0.64 -4.14
CA PHE A 35 -8.64 -1.22 -5.47
C PHE A 35 -7.93 -2.58 -5.41
N ASN A 36 -8.27 -3.48 -6.32
CA ASN A 36 -7.73 -4.82 -6.36
C ASN A 36 -6.73 -4.97 -7.50
N ALA A 37 -6.17 -6.17 -7.67
CA ALA A 37 -5.14 -6.43 -8.69
C ALA A 37 -5.66 -6.18 -10.11
N SER A 38 -6.93 -6.48 -10.37
CA SER A 38 -7.55 -6.29 -11.68
C SER A 38 -7.77 -4.82 -12.04
N SER A 39 -7.77 -3.92 -11.06
CA SER A 39 -7.94 -2.48 -11.29
C SER A 39 -6.70 -1.64 -10.97
N TYR A 40 -5.64 -2.23 -10.42
CA TYR A 40 -4.43 -1.50 -10.01
C TYR A 40 -3.84 -0.66 -11.14
N ASP A 41 -3.61 -1.25 -12.31
CA ASP A 41 -2.97 -0.61 -13.47
C ASP A 41 -3.88 0.43 -14.16
N SER A 42 -5.19 0.39 -13.91
CA SER A 42 -6.16 1.37 -14.44
C SER A 42 -6.19 2.67 -13.65
N HIS A 43 -5.48 2.74 -12.53
CA HIS A 43 -5.41 3.93 -11.69
C HIS A 43 -4.15 4.76 -12.00
N PRO A 44 -4.19 6.09 -11.79
CA PRO A 44 -3.01 6.91 -11.97
C PRO A 44 -1.91 6.54 -10.97
N HIS A 45 -0.68 6.36 -11.48
CA HIS A 45 0.47 5.93 -10.68
C HIS A 45 1.49 7.05 -10.44
N VAL A 46 2.02 7.10 -9.22
CA VAL A 46 3.28 7.80 -8.95
C VAL A 46 4.41 6.81 -9.24
N VAL A 47 5.36 7.20 -10.09
CA VAL A 47 6.52 6.39 -10.44
C VAL A 47 7.74 6.91 -9.69
N PHE A 48 8.38 6.05 -8.93
CA PHE A 48 9.62 6.35 -8.23
C PHE A 48 10.84 5.95 -9.07
N VAL A 49 11.99 6.56 -8.76
CA VAL A 49 13.28 6.08 -9.22
C VAL A 49 13.40 4.58 -8.88
N GLY A 50 13.93 3.78 -9.80
CA GLY A 50 13.94 2.33 -9.66
C GLY A 50 12.64 1.62 -10.08
N ARG A 51 11.69 2.35 -10.68
CA ARG A 51 10.44 1.86 -11.30
C ARG A 51 9.41 1.26 -10.33
N GLN A 52 9.56 1.51 -9.03
CA GLN A 52 8.52 1.19 -8.07
C GLN A 52 7.37 2.19 -8.20
N THR A 53 6.13 1.74 -7.98
CA THR A 53 4.94 2.56 -8.16
C THR A 53 4.00 2.45 -6.96
N ILE A 54 3.21 3.50 -6.75
CA ILE A 54 1.98 3.46 -5.93
C ILE A 54 0.83 3.96 -6.80
N ALA A 55 -0.37 3.41 -6.60
CA ALA A 55 -1.56 3.88 -7.32
C ALA A 55 -2.35 4.89 -6.49
N ILE A 56 -2.99 5.83 -7.18
CA ILE A 56 -3.81 6.89 -6.61
C ILE A 56 -5.24 6.70 -7.13
N GLY A 57 -6.25 6.85 -6.28
CA GLY A 57 -7.66 6.54 -6.60
C GLY A 57 -8.35 7.43 -7.65
N GLY A 58 -7.62 8.23 -8.42
CA GLY A 58 -8.16 9.09 -9.48
C GLY A 58 -7.64 10.53 -9.48
N GLU A 59 -8.13 11.35 -10.41
CA GLU A 59 -7.61 12.70 -10.70
C GLU A 59 -7.62 13.65 -9.50
N GLY A 60 -8.73 13.69 -8.76
CA GLY A 60 -8.84 14.56 -7.58
C GLY A 60 -7.85 14.19 -6.47
N CYS A 61 -7.52 12.91 -6.34
CA CYS A 61 -6.49 12.44 -5.42
C CYS A 61 -5.08 12.70 -5.98
N ALA A 62 -4.88 12.53 -7.28
CA ALA A 62 -3.61 12.84 -7.95
C ALA A 62 -3.25 14.33 -7.78
N ALA A 63 -4.20 15.24 -8.00
CA ALA A 63 -3.99 16.67 -7.80
C ALA A 63 -3.61 17.03 -6.36
N LYS A 64 -4.21 16.37 -5.37
CA LYS A 64 -3.88 16.56 -3.94
C LYS A 64 -2.50 16.00 -3.61
N PHE A 65 -2.19 14.79 -4.09
CA PHE A 65 -0.89 14.15 -3.89
C PHE A 65 0.24 14.98 -4.52
N ASN A 66 0.05 15.47 -5.74
CA ASN A 66 1.07 16.24 -6.47
C ASN A 66 1.43 17.57 -5.79
N LYS A 67 0.53 18.15 -4.99
CA LYS A 67 0.80 19.38 -4.23
C LYS A 67 1.76 19.14 -3.07
N ASP A 68 1.59 18.03 -2.36
CA ASP A 68 2.42 17.68 -1.20
C ASP A 68 2.43 16.16 -0.97
N PRO A 69 3.30 15.42 -1.66
CA PRO A 69 3.40 13.96 -1.53
C PRO A 69 3.79 13.52 -0.10
N SER A 70 4.65 14.29 0.56
CA SER A 70 5.23 13.95 1.86
C SER A 70 4.19 13.93 2.97
N LYS A 71 3.12 14.74 2.85
CA LYS A 71 1.98 14.74 3.77
C LYS A 71 1.27 13.39 3.89
N TYR A 72 1.41 12.53 2.89
CA TYR A 72 0.75 11.22 2.86
C TYR A 72 1.65 10.08 3.31
N LEU A 73 2.87 10.38 3.78
CA LEU A 73 3.71 9.39 4.45
C LEU A 73 3.08 9.00 5.79
N SER A 74 3.11 7.71 6.08
CA SER A 74 2.70 7.21 7.38
C SER A 74 3.89 7.17 8.34
N ASP A 75 3.69 7.67 9.55
CA ASP A 75 4.69 7.61 10.61
C ASP A 75 4.80 6.21 11.22
N THR A 76 3.72 5.43 11.13
CA THR A 76 3.63 4.06 11.64
C THR A 76 3.42 3.08 10.50
N ALA A 77 4.09 1.94 10.54
CA ALA A 77 3.84 0.89 9.57
C ALA A 77 2.45 0.26 9.83
N VAL A 78 1.53 0.37 8.87
CA VAL A 78 0.17 -0.16 8.94
C VAL A 78 0.06 -1.37 8.01
N ALA A 79 -0.43 -2.50 8.52
CA ALA A 79 -0.92 -3.58 7.68
C ALA A 79 -2.36 -3.26 7.23
N PRO A 80 -2.75 -3.57 5.99
CA PRO A 80 -2.02 -4.42 5.06
C PRO A 80 -1.08 -3.70 4.08
N ARG A 81 -0.02 -4.39 3.63
CA ARG A 81 0.76 -4.01 2.45
C ARG A 81 1.08 -5.23 1.57
N PRO A 82 1.08 -5.10 0.24
CA PRO A 82 1.49 -6.18 -0.64
C PRO A 82 2.94 -6.57 -0.35
N SER A 83 3.16 -7.85 -0.03
CA SER A 83 4.50 -8.37 0.18
C SER A 83 5.32 -8.27 -1.10
N ARG A 84 6.58 -7.85 -0.96
CA ARG A 84 7.57 -7.88 -2.05
C ARG A 84 8.71 -8.85 -1.76
N ALA A 85 8.61 -9.66 -0.71
CA ALA A 85 9.67 -10.58 -0.30
C ALA A 85 10.11 -11.48 -1.47
N GLY A 86 11.42 -11.60 -1.67
CA GLY A 86 12.03 -12.37 -2.76
C GLY A 86 12.07 -11.67 -4.13
N GLN A 87 11.40 -10.52 -4.31
CA GLN A 87 11.43 -9.81 -5.59
C GLN A 87 12.73 -9.02 -5.78
N LYS A 88 13.26 -8.99 -7.01
CA LYS A 88 14.39 -8.14 -7.39
C LYS A 88 13.90 -6.72 -7.63
N LEU A 89 14.32 -5.79 -6.79
CA LEU A 89 13.94 -4.38 -6.83
C LEU A 89 15.17 -3.50 -7.08
N THR A 90 14.92 -2.24 -7.42
CA THR A 90 15.94 -1.21 -7.53
C THR A 90 15.68 -0.17 -6.44
N CYS A 91 16.71 0.15 -5.66
CA CYS A 91 16.61 1.16 -4.61
C CYS A 91 16.40 2.54 -5.24
N PRO A 92 15.34 3.30 -4.87
CA PRO A 92 15.10 4.63 -5.43
C PRO A 92 16.18 5.64 -5.07
N VAL A 93 16.91 5.39 -3.99
CA VAL A 93 17.89 6.32 -3.43
C VAL A 93 19.30 6.04 -3.95
N SER A 94 19.78 4.80 -3.78
CA SER A 94 21.14 4.43 -4.22
C SER A 94 21.21 3.97 -5.67
N GLY A 95 20.08 3.57 -6.28
CA GLY A 95 20.04 2.97 -7.61
C GLY A 95 20.49 1.50 -7.66
N GLU A 96 20.90 0.92 -6.53
CA GLU A 96 21.37 -0.47 -6.47
C GLU A 96 20.23 -1.48 -6.60
N HIS A 97 20.54 -2.62 -7.19
CA HIS A 97 19.63 -3.75 -7.25
C HIS A 97 19.73 -4.60 -5.97
N PHE A 98 18.58 -5.00 -5.42
CA PHE A 98 18.53 -5.85 -4.24
C PHE A 98 17.36 -6.82 -4.32
N VAL A 99 17.45 -7.92 -3.57
CA VAL A 99 16.31 -8.82 -3.34
C VAL A 99 15.62 -8.36 -2.07
N ALA A 100 14.34 -8.02 -2.16
CA ALA A 100 13.57 -7.63 -0.99
C ALA A 100 13.55 -8.78 0.03
N PRO A 101 13.94 -8.54 1.29
CA PRO A 101 13.91 -9.57 2.32
C PRO A 101 12.46 -9.88 2.74
N ALA A 102 12.29 -10.83 3.66
CA ALA A 102 10.99 -11.04 4.33
C ALA A 102 10.45 -9.72 4.90
N ASP A 103 9.12 -9.55 4.92
CA ASP A 103 8.48 -8.27 5.25
C ASP A 103 8.90 -7.68 6.61
N GLU A 104 9.17 -8.53 7.60
CA GLU A 104 9.64 -8.15 8.94
C GLU A 104 11.02 -7.48 8.92
N LYS A 105 11.84 -7.78 7.90
CA LYS A 105 13.22 -7.29 7.72
C LYS A 105 13.32 -6.26 6.60
N ALA A 106 12.22 -5.95 5.92
CA ALA A 106 12.22 -5.04 4.79
C ALA A 106 12.37 -3.58 5.25
N PHE A 107 13.15 -2.81 4.50
CA PHE A 107 13.27 -1.37 4.68
C PHE A 107 12.39 -0.67 3.66
N PHE A 108 11.43 0.13 4.11
CA PHE A 108 10.48 0.80 3.24
C PHE A 108 10.04 2.13 3.84
N ILE A 109 9.56 3.02 2.98
CA ILE A 109 8.62 4.06 3.39
C ILE A 109 7.21 3.55 3.11
N GLN A 110 6.25 3.98 3.93
CA GLN A 110 4.85 3.64 3.73
C GLN A 110 4.03 4.91 3.63
N PHE A 111 3.03 4.86 2.78
CA PHE A 111 2.00 5.86 2.65
C PHE A 111 0.81 5.49 3.52
N ASN A 112 -0.05 6.47 3.82
CA ASN A 112 -1.33 6.21 4.45
C ASN A 112 -2.06 5.07 3.72
N HIS A 113 -2.77 4.25 4.49
CA HIS A 113 -3.49 3.09 3.97
C HIS A 113 -2.62 1.97 3.35
N GLY A 114 -1.31 1.99 3.59
CA GLY A 114 -0.49 0.77 3.55
C GLY A 114 0.41 0.59 2.32
N GLN A 115 0.21 1.34 1.22
CA GLN A 115 1.10 1.25 0.07
C GLN A 115 2.53 1.65 0.44
N ALA A 116 3.54 0.93 -0.08
CA ALA A 116 4.92 1.09 0.35
C ALA A 116 5.90 1.13 -0.82
N ILE A 117 7.00 1.86 -0.63
CA ILE A 117 8.17 1.85 -1.51
C ILE A 117 9.35 1.29 -0.74
N TYR A 118 9.98 0.27 -1.31
CA TYR A 118 11.03 -0.50 -0.69
C TYR A 118 12.41 0.08 -1.03
N THR A 119 13.33 -0.03 -0.08
CA THR A 119 14.71 0.45 -0.16
C THR A 119 15.66 -0.65 0.27
N CYS A 120 16.92 -0.57 -0.14
CA CYS A 120 17.91 -1.60 0.20
C CYS A 120 18.36 -1.55 1.68
N CYS A 121 18.23 -0.40 2.35
CA CYS A 121 18.73 -0.21 3.72
C CYS A 121 17.99 0.87 4.50
N LYS A 122 18.14 0.87 5.84
CA LYS A 122 17.52 1.86 6.75
C LYS A 122 17.91 3.31 6.45
N MET A 123 19.14 3.57 5.99
CA MET A 123 19.56 4.94 5.66
C MET A 123 18.80 5.50 4.46
N CYS A 124 18.52 4.67 3.46
CA CYS A 124 17.73 5.06 2.29
C CYS A 124 16.29 5.42 2.70
N VAL A 125 15.70 4.75 3.71
CA VAL A 125 14.39 5.13 4.26
C VAL A 125 14.42 6.57 4.79
N GLY A 126 15.45 6.92 5.57
CA GLY A 126 15.61 8.28 6.10
C GLY A 126 15.76 9.33 4.99
N GLN A 127 16.56 9.04 3.97
CA GLN A 127 16.75 9.93 2.83
C GLN A 127 15.45 10.12 2.03
N MET A 128 14.68 9.05 1.80
CA MET A 128 13.37 9.15 1.15
C MET A 128 12.38 10.00 1.96
N LYS A 129 12.29 9.79 3.29
CA LYS A 129 11.38 10.60 4.13
C LYS A 129 11.76 12.08 4.13
N ALA A 130 13.05 12.40 4.10
CA ALA A 130 13.53 13.78 4.11
C ALA A 130 13.27 14.53 2.79
N ASN A 131 13.33 13.85 1.64
CA ASN A 131 13.21 14.46 0.32
C ASN A 131 12.45 13.58 -0.67
N LEU A 132 11.20 13.21 -0.34
CA LEU A 132 10.41 12.26 -1.12
C LEU A 132 10.30 12.66 -2.60
N THR A 133 9.99 13.92 -2.86
CA THR A 133 9.79 14.46 -4.22
C THR A 133 11.00 14.29 -5.11
N LYS A 134 12.22 14.28 -4.56
CA LYS A 134 13.46 14.05 -5.34
C LYS A 134 13.52 12.65 -5.96
N PHE A 135 12.85 11.68 -5.34
CA PHE A 135 12.84 10.28 -5.78
C PHE A 135 11.59 9.93 -6.60
N ILE A 136 10.71 10.90 -6.84
CA ILE A 136 9.59 10.77 -7.77
C ILE A 136 10.13 11.05 -9.17
N LYS A 137 10.04 10.04 -10.04
CA LYS A 137 10.41 10.14 -11.45
C LYS A 137 9.26 10.68 -12.29
N ALA A 138 8.04 10.28 -11.98
CA ALA A 138 6.83 10.79 -12.63
C ALA A 138 5.70 10.88 -11.62
N LEU A 139 5.00 12.01 -11.62
CA LEU A 139 3.75 12.17 -10.91
C LEU A 139 2.61 11.51 -11.72
N PRO A 140 1.52 11.10 -11.05
CA PRO A 140 0.34 10.56 -11.71
C PRO A 140 -0.14 11.51 -12.80
N ASP A 141 -0.10 11.03 -14.05
CA ASP A 141 -0.66 11.76 -15.18
C ASP A 141 -2.16 11.49 -15.24
N ALA A 142 -2.94 12.50 -14.88
CA ALA A 142 -4.40 12.46 -14.99
C ALA A 142 -4.89 12.28 -16.44
N ARG A 143 -4.03 12.54 -17.45
CA ARG A 143 -4.43 12.51 -18.87
C ARG A 143 -4.23 11.17 -19.57
N LEU A 144 -3.58 10.19 -18.93
CA LEU A 144 -3.36 8.86 -19.50
C LEU A 144 -4.45 7.85 -19.11
N LEU A 145 -5.59 8.31 -18.59
CA LEU A 145 -6.74 7.45 -18.38
C LEU A 145 -7.28 7.04 -19.76
N PRO A 146 -7.16 5.77 -20.21
CA PRO A 146 -8.07 5.32 -21.23
C PRO A 146 -9.49 5.50 -20.66
N GLU A 147 -10.40 6.09 -21.44
CA GLU A 147 -11.83 5.93 -21.16
C GLU A 147 -12.07 4.45 -20.87
N PRO A 148 -12.88 4.11 -19.85
CA PRO A 148 -13.07 2.71 -19.49
C PRO A 148 -13.58 1.98 -20.73
N LEU A 149 -12.73 1.10 -21.29
CA LEU A 149 -13.13 0.20 -22.36
C LEU A 149 -14.04 -0.86 -21.73
N TYR A 150 -15.29 -0.48 -21.53
CA TYR A 150 -16.41 -1.39 -21.38
C TYR A 150 -16.63 -2.04 -22.75
N PHE A 151 -16.11 -3.26 -22.93
CA PHE A 151 -16.56 -4.19 -23.95
C PHE A 151 -17.69 -5.05 -23.39
#